data_AF-A0A6B3I4I1-F1
#
_entry.id   AF-A0A6B3I4I1-F1
#
_cell.length_a   1.000
_cell.length_b   1.000
_cell.length_c   1.000
_cell.angle_alpha   90.00
_cell.angle_beta   90.00
_cell.angle_gamma   90.00
#
_symmetry.space_group_name_H-M   'P 1'
#
loop_
_entity.id
_entity.type
_entity.pdbx_description
1 polymer ?
#
loop_
_entity_poly.entity_id
_entity_poly.type
_entity_poly.pdbx_seq_one_letter_code
_entity_poly.pdbx_strand_id
1 'polypeptide(L)' 'DLAPAQVLYHLDHITDGLETIATCVYAVFDPRALVCRLSLAGHLPPVLLHPDGTRRLLDLPTGAPLGGCGV' A
#
# COMPACT_ATOMS: atom_id res chain seq x y z
N ASP A 1 2.23 3.18 16.62
CA ASP A 1 1.79 3.24 15.21
C ASP A 1 1.66 1.86 14.61
N LEU A 2 0.61 1.68 13.82
CA LEU A 2 0.33 0.43 13.12
C LEU A 2 1.15 0.35 11.83
N ALA A 3 1.64 -0.84 11.46
CA ALA A 3 2.35 -1.00 10.19
C ALA A 3 1.38 -0.81 9.00
N PRO A 4 1.86 -0.29 7.85
CA PRO A 4 1.01 -0.08 6.66
C PRO A 4 0.18 -1.30 6.23
N ALA A 5 0.75 -2.50 6.25
CA ALA A 5 0.04 -3.72 5.89
C ALA A 5 -1.12 -4.05 6.86
N GLN A 6 -0.92 -3.80 8.14
CA GLN A 6 -1.96 -4.01 9.16
C GLN A 6 -3.10 -2.99 9.00
N VAL A 7 -2.83 -1.77 8.55
CA VAL A 7 -3.88 -0.79 8.20
C VAL A 7 -4.74 -1.35 7.07
N LEU A 8 -4.10 -1.84 5.99
CA LEU A 8 -4.84 -2.40 4.86
C LEU A 8 -5.66 -3.63 5.24
N TYR A 9 -5.14 -4.49 6.11
CA TYR A 9 -5.87 -5.64 6.65
C TYR A 9 -7.13 -5.21 7.41
N HIS A 10 -7.04 -4.19 8.26
CA HIS A 10 -8.23 -3.67 8.94
C HIS A 10 -9.21 -3.00 7.96
N LEU A 11 -8.73 -2.31 6.93
CA LEU A 11 -9.59 -1.74 5.91
C LEU A 11 -10.32 -2.82 5.12
N ASP A 12 -9.65 -3.92 4.77
CA ASP A 12 -10.26 -5.05 4.08
C ASP A 12 -11.41 -5.66 4.90
N HIS A 13 -11.19 -5.82 6.21
CA HIS A 13 -12.23 -6.27 7.14
C HIS A 13 -13.41 -5.30 7.26
N ILE A 14 -13.16 -3.99 7.21
CA ILE A 14 -14.22 -2.97 7.25
C ILE A 14 -15.04 -2.99 5.95
N THR A 15 -14.41 -3.35 4.83
CA THR A 15 -15.09 -3.48 3.55
C THR A 15 -15.87 -4.79 3.40
N ASP A 16 -15.80 -5.70 4.37
CA ASP A 16 -16.58 -6.94 4.35
C ASP A 16 -18.08 -6.64 4.31
N GLY A 17 -18.79 -7.28 3.39
CA GLY A 17 -20.21 -7.02 3.11
C GLY A 17 -20.50 -5.80 2.22
N LEU A 18 -19.49 -5.07 1.74
CA LEU A 18 -19.67 -4.10 0.66
C LEU A 18 -19.59 -4.80 -0.69
N GLU A 19 -20.49 -4.47 -1.61
CA GLU A 19 -20.45 -4.96 -3.00
C GLU A 19 -19.43 -4.18 -3.88
N THR A 20 -18.41 -3.59 -3.27
CA THR A 20 -17.44 -2.73 -3.95
C THR A 20 -16.02 -3.18 -3.63
N ILE A 21 -15.19 -3.16 -4.67
CA ILE A 21 -13.77 -3.43 -4.59
C ILE A 21 -13.00 -2.13 -4.81
N ALA A 22 -11.96 -1.89 -4.01
CA ALA A 22 -11.11 -0.71 -4.12
C ALA A 22 -9.62 -1.08 -4.15
N THR A 23 -8.85 -0.39 -5.01
CA THR A 23 -7.38 -0.48 -4.96
C THR A 23 -6.83 0.61 -4.04
N CYS A 24 -5.77 0.31 -3.30
CA CYS A 24 -5.21 1.22 -2.32
C CYS A 24 -3.68 1.13 -2.23
N VAL A 25 -3.05 2.27 -1.95
CA VAL A 25 -1.64 2.36 -1.54
C VAL A 25 -1.60 3.13 -0.23
N TYR A 26 -0.91 2.57 0.77
CA TYR A 26 -0.70 3.24 2.05
C TYR A 26 0.80 3.39 2.32
N ALA A 27 1.22 4.62 2.64
CA ALA A 27 2.62 4.95 2.87
C ALA A 27 2.78 5.75 4.16
N VAL A 28 3.76 5.38 4.97
CA VAL A 28 4.16 6.08 6.19
C VAL A 28 5.62 6.47 6.08
N PHE A 29 5.88 7.78 6.10
CA PHE A 29 7.23 8.32 6.06
C PHE A 29 7.67 8.76 7.46
N ASP A 30 8.79 8.21 7.92
CA ASP A 30 9.48 8.64 9.13
C ASP A 30 10.62 9.59 8.75
N PRO A 31 10.50 10.91 9.02
CA PRO A 31 11.52 11.89 8.67
C PRO A 31 12.77 11.80 9.56
N ARG A 32 12.67 11.19 10.76
CA ARG A 32 13.81 11.03 11.67
C ARG A 32 14.70 9.88 11.22
N ALA A 33 14.08 8.78 10.79
CA ALA A 33 14.79 7.62 10.25
C ALA A 33 15.09 7.72 8.74
N LEU A 34 14.46 8.67 8.04
CA LEU A 34 14.47 8.77 6.58
C LEU A 34 13.99 7.48 5.89
N VAL A 35 12.99 6.83 6.49
CA VAL A 35 12.43 5.56 6.00
C VAL A 35 10.98 5.78 5.59
N CYS A 36 10.63 5.32 4.39
CA CYS A 36 9.25 5.21 3.93
C CYS A 36 8.83 3.74 3.93
N ARG A 37 7.74 3.42 4.64
CA ARG A 37 7.13 2.08 4.63
C ARG A 37 5.87 2.13 3.79
N LEU A 38 5.72 1.18 2.87
CA LEU A 38 4.59 1.13 1.94
C LEU A 38 3.91 -0.23 1.98
N SER A 39 2.61 -0.26 1.69
CA SER A 39 1.85 -1.48 1.39
C SER A 39 0.79 -1.21 0.33
N LEU A 40 0.45 -2.23 -0.45
CA LEU A 40 -0.45 -2.14 -1.59
C LEU A 40 -1.57 -3.16 -1.49
N ALA A 41 -2.78 -2.74 -1.84
CA ALA A 41 -3.95 -3.58 -2.06
C ALA A 41 -4.40 -3.42 -3.51
N GLY A 42 -4.02 -4.35 -4.39
CA GLY A 42 -4.44 -4.40 -5.79
C GLY A 42 -3.95 -3.26 -6.69
N HIS A 43 -3.11 -2.35 -6.19
CA HIS A 43 -2.64 -1.19 -6.94
C HIS A 43 -1.35 -1.50 -7.73
N LEU A 44 -1.16 -0.79 -8.84
CA LEU A 44 0.07 -0.87 -9.64
C LEU A 44 1.30 -0.42 -8.84
N PRO A 45 2.49 -1.04 -9.05
CA PRO A 45 3.72 -0.68 -8.37
C PRO A 45 4.06 0.82 -8.50
N PRO A 46 4.38 1.52 -7.39
CA PRO A 46 4.72 2.93 -7.42
C PRO A 46 6.13 3.12 -7.97
N VAL A 47 6.38 4.30 -8.54
CA VAL A 47 7.69 4.69 -9.06
C VAL A 47 8.44 5.51 -8.02
N LEU A 48 9.65 5.09 -7.67
CA LEU A 48 10.59 5.95 -6.95
C LEU A 48 11.35 6.82 -7.94
N LEU A 49 11.24 8.13 -7.76
CA LEU A 49 12.02 9.13 -8.47
C LEU A 49 13.18 9.58 -7.58
N HIS A 50 14.39 9.50 -8.10
CA HIS A 50 15.60 10.01 -7.46
C HIS A 50 15.86 11.47 -7.85
N PRO A 51 16.55 12.28 -7.02
CA PRO A 51 16.89 13.66 -7.34
C PRO A 51 17.73 13.83 -8.62
N ASP A 52 18.47 12.80 -9.01
CA ASP A 52 19.26 12.75 -10.26
C ASP A 52 18.42 12.46 -11.52
N GLY A 53 17.11 12.27 -11.37
CA GLY A 53 16.18 11.97 -12.45
C GLY A 53 16.05 10.48 -12.77
N THR A 54 16.80 9.60 -12.10
CA THR A 54 16.62 8.15 -12.26
C THR A 54 15.30 7.69 -11.65
N ARG A 55 14.69 6.66 -12.26
CA ARG A 55 13.38 6.13 -11.85
C ARG A 55 13.41 4.62 -11.78
N ARG A 56 12.81 4.07 -10.72
CA ARG A 56 12.59 2.62 -10.59
C ARG A 56 11.19 2.32 -10.10
N LEU A 57 10.59 1.26 -10.63
CA LEU A 57 9.40 0.68 -10.02
C LEU A 57 9.79 0.03 -8.69
N LEU A 58 9.00 0.26 -7.66
CA LEU A 58 9.16 -0.43 -6.39
C LEU A 58 8.53 -1.81 -6.49
N ASP A 59 9.36 -2.85 -6.44
CA ASP A 59 8.90 -4.22 -6.33
C ASP A 59 8.45 -4.47 -4.88
N LEU A 60 7.13 -4.48 -4.68
CA LEU A 60 6.49 -4.59 -3.38
C LEU A 60 5.40 -5.66 -3.49
N PRO A 61 5.16 -6.46 -2.42
CA PRO A 61 4.03 -7.38 -2.42
C PRO A 61 2.73 -6.60 -2.62
N THR A 62 2.00 -6.95 -3.67
CA THR A 62 0.68 -6.41 -3.96
C THR A 62 -0.35 -7.40 -3.43
N GLY A 63 -1.01 -7.07 -2.32
CA GLY A 63 -2.15 -7.83 -1.82
C GLY A 63 -3.35 -7.73 -2.77
N ALA A 64 -4.42 -8.46 -2.49
CA ALA A 64 -5.65 -8.29 -3.28
C ALA A 64 -6.23 -6.87 -3.09
N PRO A 65 -7.05 -6.38 -4.03
CA PRO A 65 -7.90 -5.23 -3.79
C PRO A 65 -8.76 -5.40 -2.52
N LEU A 66 -9.06 -4.30 -1.83
CA LEU A 66 -9.91 -4.31 -0.65
C LEU A 66 -11.32 -4.81 -1.01
N GLY A 67 -11.89 -5.69 -0.20
CA GLY A 67 -13.19 -6.32 -0.43
C GLY A 67 -13.18 -7.43 -1.50
N GLY A 68 -12.02 -7.71 -2.09
CA GLY A 68 -11.84 -8.69 -3.18
C GLY A 68 -11.62 -10.13 -2.73
N CYS A 69 -11.71 -10.41 -1.42
CA CYS A 69 -11.26 -11.64 -0.73
C CYS A 69 -9.76 -11.60 -0.34
N GLY A 70 -9.42 -10.79 0.67
CA GLY A 70 -8.19 -10.88 1.48
C GLY A 70 -6.94 -10.16 0.95
N VAL A 71 -6.33 -9.30 1.77
CA VAL A 71 -4.98 -8.73 1.56
C VAL A 71 -3.84 -9.64 2.00
#